data_AF-A0A0Q9X1C0-F1
#
_entry.id   AF-A0A0Q9X1C0-F1
#
_cell.length_a   1.000
_cell.length_b   1.000
_cell.length_c   1.000
_cell.angle_alpha   90.00
_cell.angle_beta   90.00
_cell.angle_gamma   90.00
#
_symmetry.space_group_name_H-M   'P 1'
#
loop_
_entity.id
_entity.type
_entity.pdbx_description
1 polymer ?
#
loop_
_entity_poly.entity_id
_entity_poly.type
_entity_poly.pdbx_seq_one_letter_code
_entity_poly.pdbx_strand_id
1 'polypeptide(L)'
;MTDVDMLSSRMKSRLHLQSKTIGAERIKKAKDNNEDIAVLSMFLPNASAVEENRNFYCQLGDYCRQGDPRATKAGTKKMEYKTRQWHENCFCCCVCKMAIGTKSFIPREQEIYCAGCYEEKFATRCIKCNKVITSGGVTYKNEPWHRECFTCTNCNTTLAGQRFTSRDEKPYCAECFGELFAKRCTACVKPITGIGGTRFISFEDRHWHHDCFVCASCKASLVGRGFITDGPDILCPDCAKQKLM
;
A
#
# COMPACT_ATOMS: atom_id res chain seq x y z
N MET A 1 -7.71 41.99 40.23
CA MET A 1 -7.22 40.99 39.26
C MET A 1 -5.89 40.44 39.77
N THR A 2 -5.79 39.30 40.45
CA THR A 2 -6.68 38.53 41.34
C THR A 2 -5.76 37.49 41.95
N ASP A 3 -5.64 37.54 43.27
CA ASP A 3 -4.92 36.60 44.13
C ASP A 3 -5.47 35.18 43.98
N VAL A 4 -4.67 34.21 43.55
CA VAL A 4 -4.88 32.78 43.86
C VAL A 4 -3.53 32.04 43.86
N ASP A 5 -2.62 32.38 44.78
CA ASP A 5 -1.42 31.57 45.06
C ASP A 5 -1.31 31.21 46.56
N MET A 6 -2.45 31.16 47.26
CA MET A 6 -2.47 30.95 48.71
C MET A 6 -3.45 29.87 49.18
N LEU A 7 -3.55 28.75 48.47
CA LEU A 7 -4.12 27.52 49.02
C LEU A 7 -3.21 26.31 48.80
N SER A 8 -2.36 26.14 49.81
CA SER A 8 -1.93 24.85 50.36
C SER A 8 -0.79 24.10 49.67
N SER A 9 0.39 24.71 49.77
CA SER A 9 1.66 24.03 50.08
C SER A 9 1.62 23.11 51.32
N ARG A 10 0.47 22.98 52.00
CA ARG A 10 0.21 22.15 53.17
C ARG A 10 -0.44 20.78 52.86
N MET A 11 -0.79 20.49 51.61
CA MET A 11 -1.28 19.17 51.18
C MET A 11 -0.24 18.30 50.45
N LYS A 12 0.98 18.81 50.23
CA LYS A 12 2.08 18.02 49.63
C LYS A 12 2.70 16.99 50.58
N SER A 13 2.31 16.97 51.85
CA SER A 13 3.04 16.27 52.90
C SER A 13 2.36 15.06 53.55
N ARG A 14 1.19 14.56 53.10
CA ARG A 14 0.57 13.39 53.78
C ARG A 14 -0.09 12.27 52.97
N LEU A 15 -0.04 12.27 51.64
CA LEU A 15 -0.31 11.05 50.86
C LEU A 15 0.70 10.98 49.72
N HIS A 16 1.77 10.20 49.94
CA HIS A 16 2.64 9.69 48.88
C HIS A 16 1.86 8.68 48.01
N LEU A 17 0.87 9.18 47.28
CA LEU A 17 0.29 8.48 46.14
C LEU A 17 0.44 9.42 44.96
N GLN A 18 1.68 9.49 44.44
CA GLN A 18 1.83 9.68 43.01
C GLN A 18 0.94 8.61 42.39
N SER A 19 -0.17 8.98 41.75
CA SER A 19 -0.85 8.09 40.83
C SER A 19 0.15 7.82 39.72
N LYS A 20 0.96 6.78 39.92
CA LYS A 20 1.81 6.20 38.88
C LYS A 20 0.86 5.48 37.93
N THR A 21 0.08 6.25 37.17
CA THR A 21 -0.44 5.76 35.90
C THR A 21 0.79 5.40 35.08
N ILE A 22 0.93 4.12 34.76
CA ILE A 22 1.86 3.65 33.73
C ILE A 22 1.41 4.34 32.44
N GLY A 23 1.96 5.51 32.12
CA GLY A 23 1.35 6.37 31.12
C GLY A 23 2.14 7.60 30.69
N ALA A 24 2.85 8.31 31.57
CA ALA A 24 3.48 9.58 31.16
C ALA A 24 4.52 9.41 30.03
N GLU A 25 5.36 8.37 30.11
CA GLU A 25 6.37 8.07 29.08
C GLU A 25 5.77 7.52 27.78
N ARG A 26 4.74 6.66 27.85
CA ARG A 26 4.04 6.15 26.66
C ARG A 26 3.27 7.26 25.94
N ILE A 27 2.60 8.14 26.69
CA ILE A 27 1.90 9.31 26.16
C ILE A 27 2.89 10.27 25.49
N LYS A 28 4.03 10.55 26.13
CA LYS A 28 5.08 11.40 25.54
C LYS A 28 5.63 10.80 24.25
N LYS A 29 5.99 9.51 24.26
CA LYS A 29 6.52 8.81 23.08
C LYS A 29 5.52 8.73 21.93
N ALA A 30 4.24 8.51 22.20
CA ALA A 30 3.23 8.54 21.15
C ALA A 30 2.95 9.95 20.64
N LYS A 31 3.04 10.97 21.48
CA LYS A 31 2.96 12.36 21.02
C LYS A 31 4.13 12.70 20.10
N ASP A 32 5.32 12.20 20.41
CA ASP A 32 6.52 12.36 19.57
C ASP A 32 6.41 11.57 18.25
N ASN A 33 5.71 10.43 18.25
CA ASN A 33 5.48 9.57 17.08
C ASN A 33 4.17 9.84 16.31
N ASN A 34 3.35 10.81 16.76
CA ASN A 34 2.01 11.09 16.24
C ASN A 34 1.05 9.86 16.25
N GLU A 35 1.13 9.03 17.30
CA GLU A 35 0.29 7.85 17.51
C GLU A 35 -0.92 8.16 18.42
N ASP A 36 -2.11 7.66 18.08
CA ASP A 36 -3.29 7.73 18.96
C ASP A 36 -3.12 6.80 20.17
N ILE A 37 -3.28 7.33 21.40
CA ILE A 37 -3.26 6.55 22.65
C ILE A 37 -4.55 6.77 23.43
N ALA A 38 -5.08 5.67 23.99
CA ALA A 38 -6.12 5.70 25.00
C ALA A 38 -5.47 5.74 26.39
N VAL A 39 -5.95 6.66 27.23
CA VAL A 39 -5.42 6.84 28.57
C VAL A 39 -6.11 5.85 29.50
N LEU A 40 -5.31 5.04 30.20
CA LEU A 40 -5.77 4.18 31.28
C LEU A 40 -5.70 4.96 32.60
N SER A 41 -6.85 5.26 33.19
CA SER A 41 -6.94 5.89 34.50
C SER A 41 -7.68 4.99 35.48
N MET A 42 -7.48 5.20 36.77
CA MET A 42 -8.11 4.42 37.85
C MET A 42 -9.07 5.31 38.63
N PHE A 43 -10.17 4.75 39.08
CA PHE A 43 -11.04 5.41 40.06
C PHE A 43 -10.35 5.35 41.44
N LEU A 44 -9.89 6.51 41.94
CA LEU A 44 -9.14 6.58 43.20
C LEU A 44 -10.01 6.20 44.40
N PRO A 45 -9.52 5.36 45.32
CA PRO A 45 -10.16 5.16 46.60
C PRO A 45 -9.92 6.40 47.47
N ASN A 46 -11.00 7.16 47.75
CA ASN A 46 -11.08 8.25 48.74
C ASN A 46 -10.76 9.70 48.30
N ALA A 47 -10.69 10.04 47.01
CA ALA A 47 -10.73 11.45 46.56
C ALA A 47 -12.13 11.76 46.00
N SER A 48 -12.94 12.57 46.69
CA SER A 48 -14.25 13.11 46.24
C SER A 48 -15.07 12.22 45.27
N ALA A 49 -15.19 10.92 45.58
CA ALA A 49 -15.77 9.88 44.71
C ALA A 49 -17.28 10.04 44.41
N VAL A 50 -17.86 11.18 44.76
CA VAL A 50 -19.25 11.56 44.51
C VAL A 50 -19.35 12.62 43.39
N GLU A 51 -18.27 13.35 43.07
CA GLU A 51 -18.27 14.41 42.04
C GLU A 51 -17.59 13.96 40.73
N GLU A 52 -16.39 13.38 40.77
CA GLU A 52 -15.75 12.82 39.54
C GLU A 52 -16.54 11.63 38.97
N ASN A 53 -17.26 10.93 39.84
CA ASN A 53 -17.98 9.72 39.52
C ASN A 53 -19.34 9.98 38.85
N ARG A 54 -19.89 11.20 38.96
CA ARG A 54 -21.13 11.59 38.28
C ARG A 54 -20.97 11.79 36.77
N ASN A 55 -19.75 12.11 36.33
CA ASN A 55 -19.48 12.40 34.92
C ASN A 55 -19.01 11.20 34.10
N PHE A 56 -18.75 10.05 34.74
CA PHE A 56 -18.44 8.85 33.99
C PHE A 56 -19.71 8.28 33.38
N TYR A 57 -19.70 8.15 32.06
CA TYR A 57 -20.71 7.44 31.30
C TYR A 57 -20.02 6.60 30.24
N CYS A 58 -20.18 5.28 30.31
CA CYS A 58 -19.63 4.40 29.29
C CYS A 58 -20.27 4.73 27.94
N GLN A 59 -19.43 5.02 26.95
CA GLN A 59 -19.84 5.37 25.60
C GLN A 59 -20.67 4.29 24.90
N LEU A 60 -20.61 3.03 25.36
CA LEU A 60 -21.49 1.97 24.86
C LEU A 60 -22.96 2.16 25.24
N GLY A 61 -23.25 3.02 26.24
CA GLY A 61 -24.62 3.22 26.74
C GLY A 61 -25.25 1.87 27.10
N ASP A 62 -26.47 1.64 26.63
CA ASP A 62 -27.24 0.42 26.89
C ASP A 62 -26.55 -0.88 26.43
N TYR A 63 -25.53 -0.80 25.57
CA TYR A 63 -24.69 -1.94 25.16
C TYR A 63 -23.49 -2.19 26.08
N CYS A 64 -23.48 -1.58 27.27
CA CYS A 64 -22.43 -1.75 28.25
C CYS A 64 -22.34 -3.22 28.71
N ARG A 65 -21.13 -3.79 28.66
CA ARG A 65 -20.89 -5.18 29.08
C ARG A 65 -20.94 -5.40 30.57
N GLN A 66 -20.87 -4.33 31.36
CA GLN A 66 -21.07 -4.37 32.81
C GLN A 66 -22.55 -4.22 33.19
N GLY A 67 -23.45 -4.11 32.20
CA GLY A 67 -24.88 -3.87 32.41
C GLY A 67 -25.20 -2.40 32.64
N ASP A 68 -24.58 -1.78 33.65
CA ASP A 68 -24.79 -0.36 33.97
C ASP A 68 -23.69 0.54 33.37
N PRO A 69 -24.03 1.49 32.48
CA PRO A 69 -23.07 2.41 31.86
C PRO A 69 -22.37 3.35 32.84
N ARG A 70 -22.95 3.57 34.03
CA ARG A 70 -22.42 4.43 35.09
C ARG A 70 -21.79 3.63 36.24
N ALA A 71 -21.76 2.30 36.15
CA ALA A 71 -21.14 1.49 37.19
C ALA A 71 -19.65 1.77 37.30
N THR A 72 -19.22 2.18 38.48
CA THR A 72 -17.83 2.47 38.81
C THR A 72 -17.54 1.87 40.17
N LYS A 73 -16.49 1.06 40.30
CA LYS A 73 -16.03 0.56 41.60
C LYS A 73 -14.67 1.18 41.91
N ALA A 74 -14.43 1.58 43.15
CA ALA A 74 -13.12 2.09 43.56
C ALA A 74 -12.02 1.08 43.20
N GLY A 75 -10.92 1.57 42.63
CA GLY A 75 -9.82 0.73 42.15
C GLY A 75 -10.04 0.07 40.78
N THR A 76 -11.19 0.25 40.14
CA THR A 76 -11.37 -0.21 38.75
C THR A 76 -10.72 0.74 37.75
N LYS A 77 -10.31 0.20 36.61
CA LYS A 77 -9.71 0.96 35.53
C LYS A 77 -10.79 1.42 34.54
N LYS A 78 -10.59 2.63 34.02
CA LYS A 78 -11.35 3.19 32.90
C LYS A 78 -10.43 3.55 31.75
N MET A 79 -10.98 3.53 30.55
CA MET A 79 -10.32 3.91 29.31
C MET A 79 -10.89 5.24 28.84
N GLU A 80 -10.02 6.16 28.45
CA GLU A 80 -10.42 7.47 27.92
C GLU A 80 -9.75 7.72 26.56
N TYR A 81 -10.53 8.15 25.57
CA TYR A 81 -10.04 8.48 24.23
C TYR A 81 -10.96 9.52 23.56
N LYS A 82 -10.39 10.61 23.01
CA LYS A 82 -11.13 11.72 22.36
C LYS A 82 -12.42 12.10 23.09
N THR A 83 -12.28 12.46 24.38
CA THR A 83 -13.35 12.84 25.34
C THR A 83 -14.40 11.79 25.69
N ARG A 84 -14.33 10.60 25.08
CA ARG A 84 -15.21 9.47 25.38
C ARG A 84 -14.58 8.59 26.46
N GLN A 85 -15.43 7.93 27.23
CA GLN A 85 -15.03 7.09 28.34
C GLN A 85 -15.63 5.69 28.22
N TRP A 86 -14.88 4.67 28.60
CA TRP A 86 -15.32 3.28 28.63
C TRP A 86 -14.81 2.60 29.88
N HIS A 87 -15.54 1.56 30.33
CA HIS A 87 -14.93 0.58 31.21
C HIS A 87 -13.77 -0.13 30.50
N GLU A 88 -12.80 -0.65 31.25
CA GLU A 88 -11.67 -1.43 30.71
C GLU A 88 -12.14 -2.54 29.76
N ASN A 89 -13.19 -3.28 30.14
CA ASN A 89 -13.76 -4.37 29.34
C ASN A 89 -14.74 -3.90 28.24
N CYS A 90 -15.12 -2.63 28.24
CA CYS A 90 -16.00 -2.03 27.23
C CYS A 90 -15.22 -1.38 26.09
N PHE A 91 -13.93 -1.09 26.28
CA PHE A 91 -13.04 -0.61 25.23
C PHE A 91 -12.59 -1.77 24.33
N CYS A 92 -13.44 -2.11 23.37
CA CYS A 92 -13.32 -3.31 22.54
C CYS A 92 -13.19 -3.00 21.05
N CYS A 93 -12.59 -3.94 20.32
CA CYS A 93 -12.62 -3.91 18.86
C CYS A 93 -14.06 -4.11 18.36
N CYS A 94 -14.49 -3.32 17.38
CA CYS A 94 -15.83 -3.43 16.78
C CYS A 94 -16.05 -4.76 16.03
N VAL A 95 -14.98 -5.40 15.55
CA VAL A 95 -15.02 -6.67 14.78
C VAL A 95 -15.02 -7.88 15.72
N CYS A 96 -13.88 -8.17 16.38
CA CYS A 96 -13.76 -9.38 17.22
C CYS A 96 -14.37 -9.25 18.61
N LYS A 97 -14.87 -8.07 18.98
CA LYS A 97 -15.46 -7.78 20.30
C LYS A 97 -14.51 -8.06 21.48
N MET A 98 -13.21 -8.25 21.27
CA MET A 98 -12.26 -8.40 22.36
C MET A 98 -11.88 -7.05 22.96
N ALA A 99 -11.68 -7.00 24.28
CA ALA A 99 -11.17 -5.82 24.97
C ALA A 99 -9.72 -5.54 24.55
N ILE A 100 -9.46 -4.31 24.14
CA ILE A 100 -8.13 -3.87 23.68
C ILE A 100 -7.28 -3.43 24.88
N GLY A 101 -7.90 -2.76 25.87
CA GLY A 101 -7.20 -2.21 27.03
C GLY A 101 -6.10 -1.25 26.62
N THR A 102 -4.86 -1.52 27.06
CA THR A 102 -3.68 -0.68 26.78
C THR A 102 -2.88 -1.08 25.51
N LYS A 103 -3.40 -2.02 24.73
CA LYS A 103 -2.81 -2.42 23.44
C LYS A 103 -3.04 -1.34 22.39
N SER A 104 -2.22 -1.32 21.35
CA SER A 104 -2.40 -0.41 20.21
C SER A 104 -3.74 -0.67 19.51
N PHE A 105 -4.39 0.40 19.08
CA PHE A 105 -5.66 0.37 18.35
C PHE A 105 -5.63 1.34 17.18
N ILE A 106 -6.55 1.15 16.24
CA ILE A 106 -6.73 2.02 15.10
C ILE A 106 -8.14 2.61 15.18
N PRO A 107 -8.27 3.91 15.46
CA PRO A 107 -9.54 4.61 15.42
C PRO A 107 -9.89 4.95 13.96
N ARG A 108 -11.10 4.60 13.51
CA ARG A 108 -11.61 4.99 12.20
C ARG A 108 -13.04 5.50 12.36
N GLU A 109 -13.25 6.77 12.04
CA GLU A 109 -14.50 7.48 12.27
C GLU A 109 -14.92 7.43 13.76
N GLN A 110 -15.91 6.62 14.11
CA GLN A 110 -16.38 6.43 15.49
C GLN A 110 -16.14 5.02 16.03
N GLU A 111 -15.49 4.16 15.24
CA GLU A 111 -15.21 2.77 15.58
C GLU A 111 -13.76 2.57 15.96
N ILE A 112 -13.52 1.57 16.81
CA ILE A 112 -12.20 1.21 17.31
C ILE A 112 -11.88 -0.20 16.83
N TYR A 113 -10.74 -0.34 16.16
CA TYR A 113 -10.25 -1.61 15.65
C TYR A 113 -8.99 -2.03 16.41
N CYS A 114 -8.83 -3.33 16.68
CA CYS A 114 -7.51 -3.85 17.03
C CYS A 114 -6.65 -3.95 15.76
N ALA A 115 -5.33 -4.00 15.91
CA ALA A 115 -4.39 -4.10 14.79
C ALA A 115 -4.72 -5.25 13.83
N GLY A 116 -4.98 -6.45 14.38
CA GLY A 116 -5.29 -7.64 13.57
C GLY A 116 -6.57 -7.48 12.74
N CYS A 117 -7.68 -7.05 13.34
CA CYS A 117 -8.93 -6.89 12.60
C CYS A 117 -8.91 -5.71 11.64
N TYR A 118 -8.16 -4.65 11.96
CA TYR A 118 -7.98 -3.52 11.04
C TYR A 118 -7.22 -3.98 9.79
N GLU A 119 -6.09 -4.67 9.99
CA GLU A 119 -5.30 -5.23 8.90
C GLU A 119 -6.15 -6.23 8.08
N GLU A 120 -6.89 -7.11 8.74
CA GLU A 120 -7.70 -8.09 8.03
C GLU A 120 -8.75 -7.46 7.10
N LYS A 121 -9.41 -6.40 7.56
CA LYS A 121 -10.54 -5.76 6.87
C LYS A 121 -10.12 -4.69 5.86
N PHE A 122 -9.02 -3.98 6.11
CA PHE A 122 -8.63 -2.81 5.33
C PHE A 122 -7.27 -2.94 4.65
N ALA A 123 -6.49 -3.98 4.94
CA ALA A 123 -5.21 -4.11 4.28
C ALA A 123 -5.35 -4.42 2.80
N THR A 124 -4.57 -3.71 2.01
CA THR A 124 -4.35 -4.01 0.60
C THR A 124 -3.59 -5.33 0.48
N ARG A 125 -4.16 -6.32 -0.22
CA ARG A 125 -3.58 -7.65 -0.40
C ARG A 125 -3.10 -7.86 -1.81
N CYS A 126 -1.93 -8.46 -1.98
CA CYS A 126 -1.43 -8.77 -3.31
C CYS A 126 -2.27 -9.85 -3.98
N ILE A 127 -2.68 -9.62 -5.24
CA ILE A 127 -3.46 -10.58 -6.03
C ILE A 127 -2.72 -11.90 -6.27
N LYS A 128 -1.39 -11.89 -6.37
CA LYS A 128 -0.60 -13.12 -6.61
C LYS A 128 -0.54 -14.05 -5.40
N CYS A 129 -0.28 -13.49 -4.21
CA CYS A 129 0.07 -14.27 -3.02
C CYS A 129 -0.95 -14.16 -1.88
N ASN A 130 -1.96 -13.31 -2.01
CA ASN A 130 -2.99 -13.00 -1.01
C ASN A 130 -2.48 -12.47 0.34
N LYS A 131 -1.18 -12.16 0.45
CA LYS A 131 -0.59 -11.54 1.64
C LYS A 131 -0.77 -10.03 1.62
N VAL A 132 -0.80 -9.45 2.81
CA VAL A 132 -0.88 -8.00 3.03
C VAL A 132 0.36 -7.29 2.48
N ILE A 133 0.14 -6.17 1.80
CA ILE A 133 1.19 -5.26 1.34
C ILE A 133 1.42 -4.22 2.44
N THR A 134 2.43 -4.45 3.29
CA THR A 134 2.73 -3.58 4.44
C THR A 134 3.47 -2.29 4.03
N SER A 135 4.30 -2.34 2.99
CA SER A 135 4.95 -1.16 2.42
C SER A 135 5.45 -1.44 1.00
N GLY A 136 5.48 -0.40 0.15
CA GLY A 136 6.19 -0.46 -1.14
C GLY A 136 5.60 -1.44 -2.17
N GLY A 137 4.29 -1.40 -2.42
CA GLY A 137 3.63 -2.15 -3.50
C GLY A 137 3.71 -1.48 -4.88
N VAL A 138 3.12 -2.13 -5.87
CA VAL A 138 2.81 -1.57 -7.20
C VAL A 138 1.34 -1.84 -7.53
N THR A 139 0.73 -0.94 -8.29
CA THR A 139 -0.63 -1.11 -8.80
C THR A 139 -0.58 -1.32 -10.30
N TYR A 140 -1.15 -2.42 -10.77
CA TYR A 140 -1.25 -2.76 -12.19
C TYR A 140 -2.70 -3.11 -12.51
N LYS A 141 -3.29 -2.45 -13.52
CA LYS A 141 -4.73 -2.59 -13.87
C LYS A 141 -5.68 -2.42 -12.68
N ASN A 142 -5.40 -1.45 -11.80
CA ASN A 142 -6.12 -1.21 -10.54
C ASN A 142 -6.02 -2.35 -9.51
N GLU A 143 -5.21 -3.36 -9.77
CA GLU A 143 -4.94 -4.44 -8.83
C GLU A 143 -3.62 -4.20 -8.10
N PRO A 144 -3.58 -4.45 -6.78
CA PRO A 144 -2.38 -4.29 -5.98
C PRO A 144 -1.48 -5.54 -5.99
N TRP A 145 -0.17 -5.32 -6.07
CA TRP A 145 0.85 -6.36 -6.09
C TRP A 145 2.03 -5.99 -5.20
N HIS A 146 2.68 -6.98 -4.58
CA HIS A 146 4.05 -6.77 -4.08
C HIS A 146 5.00 -6.57 -5.27
N ARG A 147 6.05 -5.77 -5.10
CA ARG A 147 7.09 -5.56 -6.12
C ARG A 147 7.74 -6.87 -6.58
N GLU A 148 7.98 -7.77 -5.63
CA GLU A 148 8.53 -9.11 -5.85
C GLU A 148 7.51 -10.10 -6.43
N CYS A 149 6.22 -9.85 -6.27
CA CYS A 149 5.17 -10.66 -6.87
C CYS A 149 4.90 -10.25 -8.31
N PHE A 150 5.07 -8.98 -8.65
CA PHE A 150 4.89 -8.45 -9.99
C PHE A 150 6.08 -8.80 -10.88
N THR A 151 6.05 -10.01 -11.45
CA THR A 151 7.16 -10.62 -12.19
C THR A 151 6.76 -11.02 -13.61
N CYS A 152 7.73 -11.11 -14.50
CA CYS A 152 7.56 -11.65 -15.84
C CYS A 152 7.07 -13.10 -15.77
N THR A 153 6.06 -13.44 -16.56
CA THR A 153 5.50 -14.79 -16.60
C THR A 153 6.50 -15.82 -17.15
N ASN A 154 7.44 -15.41 -18.00
CA ASN A 154 8.41 -16.30 -18.62
C ASN A 154 9.70 -16.46 -17.79
N CYS A 155 10.34 -15.35 -17.42
CA CYS A 155 11.64 -15.38 -16.74
C CYS A 155 11.57 -15.11 -15.23
N ASN A 156 10.39 -14.82 -14.68
CA ASN A 156 10.18 -14.47 -13.26
C ASN A 156 10.96 -13.25 -12.74
N THR A 157 11.61 -12.46 -13.61
CA THR A 157 12.23 -11.19 -13.21
C THR A 157 11.18 -10.17 -12.77
N THR A 158 11.47 -9.39 -11.71
CA THR A 158 10.60 -8.31 -11.26
C THR A 158 10.40 -7.25 -12.35
N LEU A 159 9.14 -6.87 -12.56
CA LEU A 159 8.75 -5.85 -13.54
C LEU A 159 8.55 -4.47 -12.89
N ALA A 160 8.63 -4.38 -11.56
CA ALA A 160 8.48 -3.13 -10.85
C ALA A 160 9.58 -2.14 -11.26
N GLY A 161 9.18 -1.02 -11.87
CA GLY A 161 10.12 0.00 -12.36
C GLY A 161 10.81 -0.34 -13.69
N GLN A 162 10.47 -1.46 -14.33
CA GLN A 162 11.02 -1.85 -15.62
C GLN A 162 10.01 -1.63 -16.75
N ARG A 163 10.49 -1.62 -17.99
CA ARG A 163 9.62 -1.67 -19.17
C ARG A 163 9.04 -3.07 -19.30
N PHE A 164 7.72 -3.17 -19.30
CA PHE A 164 7.00 -4.41 -19.47
C PHE A 164 5.78 -4.20 -20.37
N THR A 165 5.21 -5.30 -20.84
CA THR A 165 3.96 -5.31 -21.59
C THR A 165 3.14 -6.52 -21.16
N SER A 166 1.85 -6.56 -21.51
CA SER A 166 0.96 -7.65 -21.16
C SER A 166 0.34 -8.28 -22.39
N ARG A 167 0.19 -9.59 -22.36
CA ARG A 167 -0.50 -10.38 -23.38
C ARG A 167 -1.36 -11.43 -22.71
N ASP A 168 -2.60 -11.57 -23.15
CA ASP A 168 -3.57 -12.51 -22.58
C ASP A 168 -3.67 -12.39 -21.04
N GLU A 169 -3.75 -11.14 -20.55
CA GLU A 169 -3.75 -10.78 -19.13
C GLU A 169 -2.48 -11.14 -18.32
N LYS A 170 -1.44 -11.68 -18.97
CA LYS A 170 -0.17 -12.05 -18.34
C LYS A 170 0.92 -11.01 -18.60
N PRO A 171 1.65 -10.55 -17.57
CA PRO A 171 2.71 -9.58 -17.74
C PRO A 171 4.02 -10.25 -18.19
N TYR A 172 4.71 -9.62 -19.12
CA TYR A 172 6.00 -10.05 -19.70
C TYR A 172 6.98 -8.87 -19.71
N CYS A 173 8.26 -9.15 -19.41
CA CYS A 173 9.30 -8.15 -19.63
C CYS A 173 9.48 -7.86 -21.13
N ALA A 174 10.04 -6.69 -21.46
CA ALA A 174 10.30 -6.27 -22.82
C ALA A 174 11.06 -7.32 -23.67
N GLU A 175 12.04 -7.97 -23.06
CA GLU A 175 12.91 -8.97 -23.69
C GLU A 175 12.15 -10.25 -24.00
N CYS A 176 11.54 -10.91 -23.00
CA CYS A 176 10.75 -12.12 -23.22
C CYS A 176 9.58 -11.88 -24.17
N PHE A 177 8.94 -10.71 -24.11
CA PHE A 177 7.87 -10.39 -25.04
C PHE A 177 8.39 -10.31 -26.48
N GLY A 178 9.54 -9.66 -26.67
CA GLY A 178 10.21 -9.59 -27.98
C GLY A 178 10.58 -10.95 -28.53
N GLU A 179 11.15 -11.83 -27.70
CA GLU A 179 11.58 -13.15 -28.13
C GLU A 179 10.43 -14.11 -28.44
N LEU A 180 9.37 -14.08 -27.63
CA LEU A 180 8.25 -15.01 -27.75
C LEU A 180 7.19 -14.58 -28.76
N PHE A 181 6.96 -13.27 -28.90
CA PHE A 181 5.78 -12.77 -29.62
C PHE A 181 6.07 -11.78 -30.74
N ALA A 182 7.25 -11.15 -30.79
CA ALA A 182 7.53 -10.16 -31.82
C ALA A 182 7.88 -10.83 -33.15
N LYS A 183 7.44 -10.21 -34.25
CA LYS A 183 7.91 -10.54 -35.60
C LYS A 183 9.42 -10.26 -35.67
N ARG A 184 10.15 -11.08 -36.42
CA ARG A 184 11.60 -10.93 -36.60
C ARG A 184 11.89 -10.17 -37.88
N CYS A 185 12.86 -9.27 -37.83
CA CYS A 185 13.33 -8.57 -39.01
C CYS A 185 13.99 -9.56 -39.96
N THR A 186 13.60 -9.56 -41.23
CA THR A 186 14.16 -10.46 -42.24
C THR A 186 15.65 -10.19 -42.50
N ALA A 187 16.10 -8.94 -42.39
CA ALA A 187 17.50 -8.58 -42.64
C ALA A 187 18.44 -8.86 -41.45
N CYS A 188 18.02 -8.60 -40.22
CA CYS A 188 18.90 -8.70 -39.04
C CYS A 188 18.49 -9.79 -38.03
N VAL A 189 17.38 -10.48 -38.26
CA VAL A 189 16.82 -11.60 -37.45
C VAL A 189 16.40 -11.19 -36.02
N LYS A 190 16.68 -9.94 -35.60
CA LYS A 190 16.28 -9.39 -34.31
C LYS A 190 14.77 -9.13 -34.24
N PRO A 191 14.14 -9.29 -33.06
CA PRO A 191 12.72 -9.00 -32.89
C PRO A 191 12.41 -7.52 -33.13
N ILE A 192 11.27 -7.25 -33.77
CA ILE A 192 10.71 -5.92 -33.98
C ILE A 192 9.85 -5.60 -32.76
N THR A 193 10.47 -5.11 -31.69
CA THR A 193 9.77 -4.69 -30.49
C THR A 193 9.22 -3.27 -30.70
N GLY A 194 7.90 -3.11 -30.70
CA GLY A 194 7.22 -1.80 -30.79
C GLY A 194 7.41 -0.89 -29.57
N ILE A 195 8.39 -1.21 -28.73
CA ILE A 195 8.67 -0.51 -27.48
C ILE A 195 9.40 0.79 -27.84
N GLY A 196 8.65 1.88 -27.90
CA GLY A 196 9.16 3.20 -28.29
C GLY A 196 8.57 3.76 -29.59
N GLY A 197 7.48 3.18 -30.12
CA GLY A 197 6.79 3.72 -31.30
C GLY A 197 7.55 3.52 -32.62
N THR A 198 8.43 2.52 -32.67
CA THR A 198 9.22 2.18 -33.85
C THR A 198 8.31 1.75 -34.99
N ARG A 199 8.28 2.55 -36.06
CA ARG A 199 7.64 2.18 -37.32
C ARG A 199 8.44 1.05 -37.96
N PHE A 200 7.74 0.01 -38.41
CA PHE A 200 8.34 -1.12 -39.13
C PHE A 200 7.68 -1.25 -40.49
N ILE A 201 8.43 -1.84 -41.43
CA ILE A 201 7.99 -2.03 -42.80
C ILE A 201 7.56 -3.46 -42.96
N SER A 202 6.37 -3.65 -43.52
CA SER A 202 5.80 -4.97 -43.79
C SER A 202 5.48 -5.07 -45.27
N PHE A 203 5.94 -6.13 -45.90
CA PHE A 203 5.60 -6.46 -47.28
C PHE A 203 5.50 -7.98 -47.39
N GLU A 204 4.36 -8.45 -47.90
CA GLU A 204 3.97 -9.86 -47.83
C GLU A 204 4.04 -10.37 -46.38
N ASP A 205 4.71 -11.49 -46.12
CA ASP A 205 4.96 -12.05 -44.78
C ASP A 205 6.30 -11.63 -44.17
N ARG A 206 7.03 -10.73 -44.84
CA ARG A 206 8.35 -10.25 -44.41
C ARG A 206 8.24 -8.90 -43.72
N HIS A 207 9.12 -8.72 -42.74
CA HIS A 207 9.08 -7.58 -41.85
C HIS A 207 10.49 -7.04 -41.68
N TRP A 208 10.65 -5.72 -41.64
CA TRP A 208 11.93 -5.07 -41.44
C TRP A 208 11.80 -3.93 -40.44
N HIS A 209 12.84 -3.72 -39.63
CA HIS A 209 13.02 -2.41 -39.00
C HIS A 209 13.16 -1.34 -40.10
N HIS A 210 12.75 -0.11 -39.80
CA HIS A 210 12.91 1.03 -40.71
C HIS A 210 14.32 1.13 -41.30
N ASP A 211 15.34 1.00 -40.45
CA ASP A 211 16.76 1.13 -40.86
C ASP A 211 17.32 -0.13 -41.50
N CYS A 212 16.59 -1.24 -41.43
CA CYS A 212 16.97 -2.52 -42.04
C CYS A 212 16.38 -2.70 -43.44
N PHE A 213 15.52 -1.79 -43.90
CA PHE A 213 14.89 -1.85 -45.21
C PHE A 213 15.79 -1.21 -46.28
N VAL A 214 16.84 -1.94 -46.66
CA VAL A 214 17.91 -1.49 -47.54
C VAL A 214 18.15 -2.44 -48.70
N CYS A 215 18.64 -1.91 -49.82
CA CYS A 215 19.01 -2.71 -50.99
C CYS A 215 20.14 -3.69 -50.65
N ALA A 216 20.00 -4.97 -50.99
CA ALA A 216 21.00 -6.00 -50.71
C ALA A 216 22.35 -5.72 -51.39
N SER A 217 22.34 -5.10 -52.59
CA SER A 217 23.53 -4.78 -53.37
C SER A 217 24.20 -3.46 -52.94
N CYS A 218 23.48 -2.33 -52.97
CA CYS A 218 24.08 -1.01 -52.72
C CYS A 218 23.90 -0.47 -51.29
N LYS A 219 23.16 -1.20 -50.42
CA LYS A 219 22.84 -0.80 -49.03
C LYS A 219 22.07 0.51 -48.87
N ALA A 220 21.60 1.12 -49.96
CA ALA A 220 20.76 2.32 -49.90
C ALA A 220 19.40 2.00 -49.27
N SER A 221 18.87 2.94 -48.47
CA SER A 221 17.52 2.85 -47.91
C SER A 221 16.46 2.80 -49.02
N LEU A 222 15.57 1.82 -48.91
CA LEU A 222 14.44 1.62 -49.82
C LEU A 222 13.15 2.23 -49.27
N VAL A 223 13.19 2.87 -48.09
CA VAL A 223 12.02 3.48 -47.47
C VAL A 223 11.47 4.59 -48.38
N GLY A 224 10.19 4.48 -48.74
CA GLY A 224 9.53 5.45 -49.63
C GLY A 224 9.98 5.37 -51.09
N ARG A 225 10.73 4.33 -51.49
CA ARG A 225 11.18 4.09 -52.86
C ARG A 225 10.60 2.78 -53.39
N GLY A 226 10.53 2.65 -54.71
CA GLY A 226 10.23 1.37 -55.35
C GLY A 226 11.35 0.36 -55.08
N PHE A 227 11.00 -0.92 -54.98
CA PHE A 227 11.94 -2.03 -54.78
C PHE A 227 11.46 -3.28 -55.54
N ILE A 228 12.38 -4.22 -55.76
CA ILE A 228 12.13 -5.51 -56.40
C ILE A 228 12.58 -6.62 -55.45
N THR A 229 11.78 -7.68 -55.33
CA THR A 229 12.13 -8.88 -54.57
C THR A 229 12.92 -9.85 -55.45
N ASP A 230 14.00 -10.39 -54.91
CA ASP A 230 14.85 -11.38 -55.59
C ASP A 230 15.21 -12.49 -54.59
N GLY A 231 14.39 -13.55 -54.55
CA GLY A 231 14.51 -14.59 -53.54
C GLY A 231 14.40 -14.02 -52.11
N PRO A 232 15.38 -14.24 -51.21
CA PRO A 232 15.38 -13.68 -49.86
C PRO A 232 15.71 -12.17 -49.83
N ASP A 233 16.28 -11.63 -50.91
CA ASP A 233 16.81 -10.28 -50.96
C ASP A 233 15.81 -9.27 -51.54
N ILE A 234 16.06 -7.99 -51.24
CA ILE A 234 15.36 -6.84 -51.81
C ILE A 234 16.36 -5.92 -52.49
N LEU A 235 16.05 -5.47 -53.71
CA LEU A 235 16.92 -4.65 -54.54
C LEU A 235 16.24 -3.33 -54.91
N CYS A 236 17.04 -2.27 -55.07
CA CYS A 236 16.55 -1.07 -55.73
C CYS A 236 16.39 -1.31 -57.25
N PRO A 237 15.58 -0.50 -57.95
CA PRO A 237 15.38 -0.64 -59.39
C PRO A 237 16.66 -0.62 -60.21
N ASP A 238 17.65 0.19 -59.82
CA ASP A 238 18.92 0.30 -60.55
C ASP A 238 19.78 -0.96 -60.40
N CYS A 239 19.91 -1.48 -59.18
CA CYS A 239 20.64 -2.73 -58.93
C CYS A 239 19.93 -3.95 -59.55
N ALA A 240 18.59 -3.97 -59.54
CA ALA A 240 17.83 -5.03 -60.18
C ALA A 240 18.05 -5.06 -61.71
N LYS A 241 18.05 -3.88 -62.36
CA LYS A 241 18.37 -3.77 -63.79
C LYS A 241 19.78 -4.26 -64.11
N GLN A 242 20.77 -3.87 -63.30
CA GLN A 242 22.17 -4.29 -63.48
C GLN A 242 22.35 -5.80 -63.35
N LYS A 243 21.50 -6.49 -62.59
CA LYS A 243 21.56 -7.96 -62.40
C LYS A 243 20.91 -8.75 -63.55
N LEU A 244 20.03 -8.10 -64.32
CA LEU A 244 19.31 -8.70 -65.45
C LEU A 244 20.00 -8.48 -66.82
N MET A 245 21.10 -7.71 -66.83
CA MET A 245 21.96 -7.48 -67.99
C MET A 245 23.20 -8.38 -67.90
#